data_AF-A0A848ELE2-F1
#
_entry.id   AF-A0A848ELE2-F1
#
_cell.length_a   1.000
_cell.length_b   1.000
_cell.length_c   1.000
_cell.angle_alpha   90.00
_cell.angle_beta   90.00
_cell.angle_gamma   90.00
#
_symmetry.space_group_name_H-M   'P 1'
#
loop_
_entity.id
_entity.type
_entity.pdbx_description
1 polymer ?
#
loop_
_entity_poly.entity_id
_entity_poly.type
_entity_poly.pdbx_seq_one_letter_code
_entity_poly.pdbx_strand_id
1 'polypeptide(L)'
;MNKIDLKKPLAFSFTTLVFVSMLYLSDFKSSIEALGQARHHLLAAGFVLANAPVLIYAKVWKNMLDISDVRLSYGSSLKVVLANTFVNNLTPFGNIGGEAAATLYLSELTGRKKSEIFSAVFSASIINFTPLIILGLIGGILLDYISPLQILKGLSIVILASLWIKYEPETGFSNLIPIRVKTFLSETTKGLSKLKDRKKEVLFLLFLTHIAALLLHLRISSIRPWSQTRT
;
A
#
# COMPACT_ATOMS: atom_id res chain seq x y z
N MET A 1 -12.14 -31.76 24.57
CA MET A 1 -11.06 -31.75 23.54
C MET A 1 -11.29 -30.59 22.60
N ASN A 2 -10.41 -29.57 22.63
CA ASN A 2 -10.48 -28.43 21.71
C ASN A 2 -10.16 -28.90 20.28
N LYS A 3 -11.06 -28.62 19.32
CA LYS A 3 -10.78 -28.83 17.89
C LYS A 3 -9.61 -27.95 17.50
N ILE A 4 -8.48 -28.57 17.13
CA ILE A 4 -7.33 -27.87 16.56
C ILE A 4 -7.79 -27.24 15.25
N ASP A 5 -7.69 -25.91 15.14
CA ASP A 5 -8.02 -25.16 13.93
C ASP A 5 -6.92 -25.40 12.87
N LEU A 6 -7.13 -26.43 12.05
CA LEU A 6 -6.18 -26.89 11.05
C LEU A 6 -5.93 -25.86 9.93
N LYS A 7 -6.74 -24.79 9.81
CA LYS A 7 -6.62 -23.80 8.74
C LYS A 7 -5.34 -22.96 8.84
N LYS A 8 -4.93 -22.61 10.06
CA LYS A 8 -3.74 -21.79 10.33
C LYS A 8 -2.43 -22.51 9.97
N PRO A 9 -2.17 -23.76 10.44
CA PRO A 9 -0.96 -24.47 10.06
C PRO A 9 -0.93 -24.79 8.57
N LEU A 10 -2.08 -25.05 7.93
CA LEU A 10 -2.13 -25.29 6.48
C LEU A 10 -1.70 -24.05 5.67
N ALA A 11 -2.21 -22.87 6.04
CA ALA A 11 -1.83 -21.61 5.40
C ALA A 11 -0.33 -21.32 5.57
N PHE A 12 0.21 -21.55 6.78
CA PHE A 12 1.64 -21.39 7.06
C PHE A 12 2.51 -22.37 6.25
N SER A 13 2.12 -23.64 6.17
CA SER A 13 2.81 -24.65 5.36
C SER A 13 2.76 -24.30 3.88
N PHE A 14 1.63 -23.80 3.38
CA PHE A 14 1.51 -23.36 1.99
C PHE A 14 2.42 -22.16 1.68
N THR A 15 2.42 -21.12 2.51
CA THR A 15 3.32 -19.96 2.31
C THR A 15 4.79 -20.38 2.37
N THR A 16 5.16 -21.26 3.31
CA THR A 16 6.51 -21.80 3.43
C THR A 16 6.90 -22.60 2.19
N LEU A 17 6.00 -23.44 1.68
CA LEU A 17 6.22 -24.21 0.47
C LEU A 17 6.43 -23.31 -0.75
N VAL A 18 5.61 -22.26 -0.91
CA VAL A 18 5.77 -21.28 -2.00
C VAL A 18 7.12 -20.57 -1.88
N PHE A 19 7.49 -20.11 -0.69
CA PHE A 19 8.77 -19.44 -0.45
C PHE A 19 9.97 -20.35 -0.77
N VAL A 20 9.97 -21.60 -0.27
CA VAL A 20 11.03 -22.58 -0.56
C VAL A 20 11.06 -22.93 -2.04
N SER A 21 9.90 -23.07 -2.69
CA SER A 21 9.83 -23.33 -4.13
C SER A 21 10.42 -22.16 -4.93
N MET A 22 10.12 -20.91 -4.56
CA MET A 22 10.72 -19.75 -5.20
C MET A 22 12.24 -19.70 -4.99
N LEU A 23 12.73 -20.04 -3.80
CA LEU A 23 14.18 -20.12 -3.54
C LEU A 23 14.85 -21.25 -4.30
N TYR A 24 14.21 -22.41 -4.42
CA TYR A 24 14.74 -23.56 -5.17
C TYR A 24 14.75 -23.30 -6.68
N LEU A 25 13.74 -22.60 -7.19
CA LEU A 25 13.65 -22.19 -8.60
C LEU A 25 14.52 -20.98 -8.92
N SER A 26 14.86 -20.17 -7.91
CA SER A 26 15.76 -19.03 -8.06
C SER A 26 17.21 -19.52 -8.07
N ASP A 27 17.98 -19.14 -9.09
CA ASP A 27 19.42 -19.35 -9.08
C ASP A 27 20.07 -18.37 -8.07
N PHE A 28 19.99 -18.76 -6.79
CA PHE A 28 20.48 -17.97 -5.67
C PHE A 28 21.99 -17.72 -5.78
N LYS A 29 22.74 -18.70 -6.28
CA LYS A 29 24.19 -18.58 -6.49
C LYS A 29 24.49 -17.50 -7.51
N SER A 30 23.84 -17.53 -8.67
CA SER A 30 23.98 -16.48 -9.69
C SER A 30 23.58 -15.10 -9.17
N SER A 31 22.57 -15.03 -8.29
CA SER A 31 22.15 -13.76 -7.66
C SER A 31 23.22 -13.17 -6.74
N ILE A 32 23.88 -14.01 -5.93
CA ILE A 32 24.98 -13.58 -5.05
C ILE A 32 26.22 -13.19 -5.86
N GLU A 33 26.56 -13.96 -6.89
CA GLU A 33 27.67 -13.64 -7.78
C GLU A 33 27.43 -12.32 -8.52
N ALA A 34 26.21 -12.08 -9.00
CA ALA A 34 25.83 -10.82 -9.63
C ALA A 34 25.94 -9.62 -8.66
N LEU A 35 25.57 -9.80 -7.39
CA LEU A 35 25.76 -8.77 -6.35
C LEU A 35 27.25 -8.48 -6.11
N GLY A 36 28.09 -9.51 -6.07
CA GLY A 36 29.55 -9.37 -5.91
C GLY A 36 30.23 -8.67 -7.09
N GLN A 37 29.67 -8.81 -8.30
CA GLN A 37 30.15 -8.13 -9.51
C GLN A 37 29.53 -6.75 -9.73
N ALA A 38 28.51 -6.38 -8.94
CA ALA A 38 27.82 -5.12 -9.09
C ALA A 38 28.72 -3.93 -8.70
N ARG A 39 28.57 -2.83 -9.45
CA ARG A 39 29.22 -1.57 -9.10
C ARG A 39 28.60 -1.02 -7.82
N HIS A 40 29.30 -1.14 -6.70
CA HIS A 40 28.84 -0.76 -5.36
C HIS A 40 28.20 0.64 -5.26
N HIS A 41 28.72 1.63 -5.99
CA HIS A 41 28.16 2.98 -6.03
C HIS A 41 26.76 3.02 -6.69
N LEU A 42 26.54 2.26 -7.76
CA LEU A 42 25.22 2.16 -8.41
C LEU A 42 24.22 1.37 -7.56
N LEU A 43 24.72 0.36 -6.84
CA LEU A 43 23.93 -0.42 -5.89
C LEU A 43 23.46 0.46 -4.73
N ALA A 44 24.38 1.21 -4.10
CA ALA A 44 24.06 2.14 -3.02
C ALA A 44 23.11 3.25 -3.48
N ALA A 45 23.38 3.86 -4.64
CA ALA A 45 22.47 4.86 -5.22
C ALA A 45 21.09 4.26 -5.50
N GLY A 46 21.03 3.02 -5.99
CA GLY A 46 19.77 2.33 -6.23
C GLY A 46 18.99 2.02 -4.96
N PHE A 47 19.68 1.58 -3.92
CA PHE A 47 19.08 1.36 -2.61
C PHE A 47 18.50 2.66 -2.04
N VAL A 48 19.25 3.76 -2.09
CA VAL A 48 18.78 5.07 -1.61
C VAL A 48 17.57 5.54 -2.41
N LEU A 49 17.62 5.49 -3.74
CA LEU A 49 16.52 5.92 -4.59
C LEU A 49 15.27 5.05 -4.43
N ALA A 50 15.43 3.72 -4.29
CA ALA A 50 14.32 2.81 -4.07
C ALA A 50 13.58 3.09 -2.75
N ASN A 51 14.30 3.57 -1.73
CA ASN A 51 13.74 3.87 -0.42
C ASN A 51 13.36 5.35 -0.22
N ALA A 52 13.79 6.25 -1.11
CA ALA A 52 13.45 7.68 -1.05
C ALA A 52 11.93 7.96 -0.95
N PRO A 53 11.03 7.21 -1.64
CA PRO A 53 9.58 7.41 -1.49
C PRO A 53 9.07 7.24 -0.06
N VAL A 54 9.73 6.45 0.78
CA VAL A 54 9.35 6.25 2.19
C VAL A 54 9.34 7.58 2.95
N LEU A 55 10.27 8.50 2.64
CA LEU A 55 10.32 9.82 3.25
C LEU A 55 9.08 10.66 2.91
N ILE A 56 8.57 10.50 1.69
CA ILE A 56 7.36 11.16 1.21
C ILE A 56 6.13 10.52 1.85
N TYR A 57 6.09 9.19 1.92
CA TYR A 57 5.01 8.45 2.58
C TYR A 57 4.89 8.82 4.06
N ALA A 58 6.01 9.02 4.76
CA ALA A 58 6.02 9.53 6.13
C ALA A 58 5.40 10.93 6.25
N LYS A 59 5.60 11.80 5.27
CA LYS A 59 4.97 13.14 5.27
C LYS A 59 3.47 13.05 5.03
N VAL A 60 3.04 12.19 4.10
CA VAL A 60 1.62 11.93 3.82
C VAL A 60 0.93 11.37 5.07
N TRP A 61 1.51 10.35 5.70
CA TRP A 61 1.00 9.76 6.93
C TRP A 61 0.89 10.78 8.06
N LYS A 62 1.94 11.57 8.29
CA LYS A 62 1.89 12.65 9.29
C LYS A 62 0.68 13.56 9.04
N ASN A 63 0.51 14.05 7.81
CA ASN A 63 -0.54 15.01 7.50
C ASN A 63 -1.94 14.38 7.60
N MET A 64 -2.10 13.13 7.17
CA MET A 64 -3.38 12.42 7.26
C MET A 64 -3.77 12.09 8.70
N LEU A 65 -2.81 11.65 9.50
CA LEU A 65 -3.01 11.43 10.94
C LEU A 65 -3.36 12.74 11.65
N ASP A 66 -2.70 13.84 11.30
CA ASP A 66 -2.98 15.18 11.86
C ASP A 66 -4.42 15.64 11.55
N ILE A 67 -4.93 15.37 10.34
CA ILE A 67 -6.33 15.65 9.95
C ILE A 67 -7.33 14.82 10.77
N SER A 68 -6.93 13.61 11.15
CA SER A 68 -7.68 12.74 12.06
C SER A 68 -7.41 13.04 13.53
N ASP A 69 -6.82 14.20 13.84
CA ASP A 69 -6.51 14.68 15.19
C ASP A 69 -5.48 13.79 15.94
N VAL A 70 -4.64 13.09 15.19
CA VAL A 70 -3.50 12.29 15.68
C VAL A 70 -2.21 13.03 15.34
N ARG A 71 -1.73 13.82 16.29
CA ARG A 71 -0.54 14.66 16.09
C ARG A 71 0.73 13.85 16.26
N LEU A 72 1.47 13.67 15.16
CA LEU A 72 2.81 13.07 15.18
C LEU A 72 3.84 14.07 14.66
N SER A 73 5.06 14.00 15.22
CA SER A 73 6.22 14.59 14.58
C SER A 73 6.53 13.85 13.26
N TYR A 74 7.24 14.49 12.33
CA TYR A 74 7.67 13.83 11.11
C TYR A 74 8.53 12.58 11.40
N GLY A 75 9.46 12.67 12.35
CA GLY A 75 10.30 11.54 12.75
C GLY A 75 9.50 10.38 13.35
N SER A 76 8.48 10.67 14.17
CA SER A 76 7.56 9.65 14.69
C SER A 76 6.79 8.98 13.55
N SER A 77 6.26 9.77 12.60
CA SER A 77 5.56 9.22 11.44
C SER A 77 6.48 8.38 10.55
N LEU A 78 7.74 8.78 10.38
CA LEU A 78 8.73 8.04 9.60
C LEU A 78 9.01 6.67 10.24
N LYS A 79 9.19 6.61 11.56
CA LYS A 79 9.35 5.34 12.29
C LYS A 79 8.14 4.42 12.10
N VAL A 80 6.94 4.97 12.18
CA VAL A 80 5.70 4.21 11.97
C VAL A 80 5.62 3.68 10.54
N VAL A 81 5.93 4.50 9.52
CA VAL A 81 5.93 4.06 8.12
C VAL A 81 7.00 2.99 7.87
N LEU A 82 8.19 3.13 8.44
CA LEU A 82 9.24 2.10 8.32
C LEU A 82 8.80 0.78 8.94
N ALA A 83 8.20 0.81 10.14
CA ALA A 83 7.64 -0.37 10.78
C ALA A 83 6.50 -0.99 9.95
N ASN A 84 5.61 -0.15 9.39
CA ASN A 84 4.56 -0.56 8.49
C ASN A 84 5.13 -1.30 7.27
N THR A 85 6.11 -0.70 6.58
CA THR A 85 6.76 -1.31 5.40
C THR A 85 7.45 -2.62 5.76
N PHE A 86 8.14 -2.69 6.89
CA PHE A 86 8.78 -3.92 7.36
C PHE A 86 7.76 -5.05 7.59
N VAL A 87 6.68 -4.77 8.31
CA VAL A 87 5.61 -5.77 8.54
C VAL A 87 4.95 -6.15 7.22
N ASN A 88 4.68 -5.21 6.32
CA ASN A 88 4.10 -5.49 5.00
C ASN A 88 4.98 -6.45 4.17
N ASN A 89 6.31 -6.30 4.23
CA ASN A 89 7.24 -7.19 3.55
C ASN A 89 7.32 -8.60 4.19
N LEU A 90 6.95 -8.75 5.46
CA LEU A 90 6.90 -10.04 6.16
C LEU A 90 5.55 -10.74 6.02
N THR A 91 4.47 -9.99 5.85
CA THR A 91 3.12 -10.56 5.84
C THR A 91 2.69 -11.01 4.43
N PRO A 92 2.23 -12.26 4.25
CA PRO A 92 1.77 -12.75 2.95
C PRO A 92 0.42 -12.18 2.51
N PHE A 93 -0.22 -11.35 3.35
CA PHE A 93 -1.59 -10.86 3.17
C PHE A 93 -1.74 -9.59 2.32
N GLY A 94 -0.72 -9.25 1.53
CA GLY A 94 -0.76 -8.11 0.60
C GLY A 94 -0.98 -6.77 1.29
N ASN A 95 0.11 -6.11 1.71
CA ASN A 95 0.14 -4.70 2.15
C ASN A 95 -0.99 -4.21 3.11
N ILE A 96 -1.59 -5.09 3.92
CA ILE A 96 -2.60 -4.72 4.93
C ILE A 96 -2.11 -5.06 6.35
N GLY A 97 -1.11 -5.94 6.47
CA GLY A 97 -0.58 -6.38 7.76
C GLY A 97 0.14 -5.26 8.52
N GLY A 98 0.92 -4.46 7.82
CA GLY A 98 1.60 -3.29 8.36
C GLY A 98 0.64 -2.23 8.84
N GLU A 99 -0.43 -1.98 8.09
CA GLU A 99 -1.44 -0.97 8.40
C GLU A 99 -2.18 -1.34 9.69
N ALA A 100 -2.48 -2.63 9.86
CA ALA A 100 -3.06 -3.16 11.09
C ALA A 100 -2.09 -3.03 12.28
N ALA A 101 -0.80 -3.33 12.09
CA ALA A 101 0.22 -3.20 13.13
C ALA A 101 0.43 -1.73 13.56
N ALA A 102 0.54 -0.82 12.58
CA ALA A 102 0.65 0.61 12.82
C ALA A 102 -0.59 1.17 13.53
N THR A 103 -1.77 0.68 13.15
CA THR A 103 -3.03 1.04 13.81
C THR A 103 -3.05 0.62 15.26
N LEU A 104 -2.67 -0.63 15.55
CA LEU A 104 -2.62 -1.15 16.92
C LEU A 104 -1.69 -0.29 17.77
N TYR A 105 -0.46 -0.07 17.31
CA TYR A 105 0.53 0.75 17.99
C TYR A 105 0.05 2.18 18.25
N LEU A 106 -0.50 2.85 17.24
CA LEU A 106 -0.99 4.23 17.37
C LEU A 106 -2.24 4.31 18.26
N SER A 107 -3.11 3.29 18.24
CA SER A 107 -4.29 3.25 19.11
C SER A 107 -3.90 3.15 20.58
N GLU A 108 -2.88 2.34 20.90
CA GLU A 108 -2.36 2.20 22.25
C GLU A 108 -1.63 3.47 22.72
N LEU A 109 -0.84 4.09 21.83
CA LEU A 109 -0.11 5.31 22.13
C LEU A 109 -1.03 6.52 22.37
N THR A 110 -2.16 6.59 21.66
CA THR A 110 -3.04 7.77 21.66
C THR A 110 -4.32 7.59 22.49
N GLY A 111 -4.60 6.37 22.96
CA GLY A 111 -5.86 6.03 23.63
C GLY A 111 -7.11 6.11 22.74
N ARG A 112 -6.92 6.24 21.41
CA ARG A 112 -8.02 6.40 20.46
C ARG A 112 -8.56 5.06 19.96
N LYS A 113 -9.78 5.10 19.41
CA LYS A 113 -10.42 3.91 18.85
C LYS A 113 -9.61 3.39 17.66
N LYS A 114 -9.39 2.06 17.62
CA LYS A 114 -8.67 1.39 16.52
C LYS A 114 -9.28 1.69 15.15
N SER A 115 -10.61 1.80 15.07
CA SER A 115 -11.31 2.08 13.82
C SER A 115 -10.96 3.48 13.27
N GLU A 116 -10.88 4.49 14.14
CA GLU A 116 -10.56 5.87 13.75
C GLU A 116 -9.10 5.96 13.26
N ILE A 117 -8.18 5.32 13.99
CA ILE A 117 -6.77 5.25 13.61
C ILE A 117 -6.60 4.47 12.30
N PHE A 118 -7.25 3.31 12.17
CA PHE A 118 -7.18 2.48 10.98
C PHE A 118 -7.67 3.23 9.75
N SER A 119 -8.78 3.95 9.89
CA SER A 119 -9.32 4.80 8.85
C SER A 119 -8.35 5.87 8.37
N ALA A 120 -7.67 6.55 9.31
CA ALA A 120 -6.67 7.57 8.99
C ALA A 120 -5.43 6.97 8.29
N VAL A 121 -4.91 5.85 8.82
CA VAL A 121 -3.78 5.11 8.24
C VAL A 121 -4.12 4.61 6.83
N PHE A 122 -5.27 3.98 6.67
CA PHE A 122 -5.74 3.46 5.40
C PHE A 122 -5.95 4.55 4.36
N SER A 123 -6.51 5.70 4.76
CA SER A 123 -6.65 6.88 3.88
C SER A 123 -5.28 7.40 3.41
N ALA A 124 -4.29 7.42 4.29
CA ALA A 124 -2.92 7.78 3.93
C ALA A 124 -2.30 6.78 2.94
N SER A 125 -2.52 5.49 3.15
CA SER A 125 -2.08 4.45 2.22
C SER A 125 -2.74 4.60 0.84
N ILE A 126 -4.04 4.90 0.74
CA ILE A 126 -4.72 5.16 -0.55
C ILE A 126 -4.04 6.30 -1.32
N ILE A 127 -3.73 7.41 -0.64
CA ILE A 127 -3.04 8.55 -1.28
C ILE A 127 -1.66 8.11 -1.80
N ASN A 128 -0.91 7.33 -1.02
CA ASN A 128 0.38 6.81 -1.43
C ASN A 128 0.31 5.80 -2.59
N PHE A 129 -0.78 5.02 -2.71
CA PHE A 129 -1.01 4.09 -3.80
C PHE A 129 -1.56 4.75 -5.07
N THR A 130 -2.09 5.97 -4.97
CA THR A 130 -2.71 6.67 -6.10
C THR A 130 -1.78 6.78 -7.32
N PRO A 131 -0.49 7.14 -7.20
CA PRO A 131 0.42 7.18 -8.34
C PRO A 131 0.59 5.82 -9.01
N LEU A 132 0.67 4.73 -8.23
CA LEU A 132 0.83 3.38 -8.77
C LEU A 132 -0.40 2.98 -9.58
N ILE A 133 -1.60 3.29 -9.08
CA ILE A 133 -2.86 3.01 -9.78
C ILE A 133 -2.92 3.81 -11.07
N ILE A 134 -2.65 5.11 -11.02
CA ILE A 134 -2.74 5.99 -12.21
C ILE A 134 -1.69 5.61 -13.26
N LEU A 135 -0.43 5.47 -12.87
CA LEU A 135 0.65 5.09 -13.79
C LEU A 135 0.45 3.68 -14.33
N GLY A 136 -0.02 2.74 -13.52
CA GLY A 136 -0.34 1.38 -13.94
C GLY A 136 -1.48 1.32 -14.95
N LEU A 137 -2.55 2.11 -14.74
CA LEU A 137 -3.65 2.23 -15.69
C LEU A 137 -3.19 2.88 -17.00
N ILE A 138 -2.49 4.01 -16.94
CA ILE A 138 -1.98 4.70 -18.13
C ILE A 138 -1.04 3.77 -18.92
N GLY A 139 -0.08 3.15 -18.24
CA GLY A 139 0.85 2.21 -18.86
C GLY A 139 0.14 1.00 -19.46
N GLY A 140 -0.84 0.43 -18.75
CA GLY A 140 -1.63 -0.69 -19.23
C GLY A 140 -2.49 -0.36 -20.45
N ILE A 141 -3.03 0.86 -20.55
CA ILE A 141 -3.76 1.33 -21.74
C ILE A 141 -2.79 1.55 -22.90
N LEU A 142 -1.68 2.26 -22.67
CA LEU A 142 -0.70 2.59 -23.72
C LEU A 142 -0.04 1.35 -24.33
N LEU A 143 0.12 0.28 -23.53
CA LEU A 143 0.69 -0.99 -23.94
C LEU A 143 -0.37 -2.03 -24.35
N ASP A 144 -1.65 -1.63 -24.43
CA ASP A 144 -2.79 -2.48 -24.83
C ASP A 144 -3.03 -3.71 -23.94
N TYR A 145 -2.52 -3.71 -22.70
CA TYR A 145 -2.81 -4.73 -21.69
C TYR A 145 -4.19 -4.54 -21.04
N ILE A 146 -4.68 -3.29 -20.98
CA ILE A 146 -5.96 -2.94 -20.37
C ILE A 146 -6.83 -2.26 -21.42
N SER A 147 -7.89 -2.96 -21.85
CA SER A 147 -8.84 -2.38 -22.80
C SER A 147 -9.82 -1.42 -22.11
N PRO A 148 -10.37 -0.41 -22.83
CA PRO A 148 -11.37 0.51 -22.28
C PRO A 148 -12.58 -0.21 -21.67
N LEU A 149 -12.97 -1.36 -22.22
CA LEU A 149 -14.06 -2.18 -21.71
C LEU A 149 -13.75 -2.77 -20.32
N GLN A 150 -12.50 -3.16 -20.05
CA GLN A 150 -12.10 -3.66 -18.73
C GLN A 150 -12.17 -2.54 -17.68
N ILE A 151 -11.80 -1.32 -18.06
CA ILE A 151 -11.91 -0.14 -17.19
C ILE A 151 -13.38 0.13 -16.87
N LEU A 152 -14.25 0.12 -17.88
CA LEU A 152 -15.70 0.31 -17.68
C LEU A 152 -16.30 -0.77 -16.78
N LYS A 153 -15.89 -2.04 -16.91
CA LYS A 153 -16.30 -3.13 -16.02
C LYS A 153 -15.80 -2.92 -14.58
N GLY A 154 -14.55 -2.48 -14.41
CA GLY A 154 -14.02 -2.15 -13.09
C GLY A 154 -14.80 -1.00 -12.43
N LEU A 155 -15.05 0.07 -13.20
CA LEU A 155 -15.82 1.23 -12.74
C LEU A 155 -17.28 0.85 -12.43
N SER A 156 -17.91 -0.03 -13.21
CA SER A 156 -19.29 -0.45 -12.93
C SER A 156 -19.39 -1.22 -11.62
N ILE A 157 -18.41 -2.08 -11.29
CA ILE A 157 -18.35 -2.75 -9.97
C ILE A 157 -18.23 -1.72 -8.86
N VAL A 158 -17.36 -0.71 -9.01
CA VAL A 158 -17.19 0.35 -8.00
C VAL A 158 -18.46 1.18 -7.85
N ILE A 159 -19.13 1.53 -8.95
CA ILE A 159 -20.41 2.26 -8.94
C ILE A 159 -21.48 1.44 -8.26
N LEU A 160 -21.62 0.15 -8.62
CA LEU A 160 -22.59 -0.75 -8.00
C LEU A 160 -22.32 -0.92 -6.50
N ALA A 161 -21.06 -1.09 -6.09
CA ALA A 161 -20.68 -1.13 -4.69
C ALA A 161 -20.99 0.18 -3.96
N SER A 162 -20.74 1.33 -4.61
CA SER A 162 -21.01 2.65 -4.04
C SER A 162 -22.51 2.92 -3.90
N LEU A 163 -23.30 2.56 -4.91
CA LEU A 163 -24.76 2.62 -4.89
C LEU A 163 -25.30 1.68 -3.82
N TRP A 164 -24.79 0.46 -3.74
CA TRP A 164 -25.16 -0.49 -2.70
C TRP A 164 -24.91 0.11 -1.31
N ILE A 165 -23.72 0.67 -1.05
CA ILE A 165 -23.42 1.35 0.23
C ILE A 165 -24.38 2.52 0.48
N LYS A 166 -24.71 3.32 -0.54
CA LYS A 166 -25.57 4.50 -0.41
C LYS A 166 -27.02 4.14 -0.10
N TYR A 167 -27.56 3.10 -0.73
CA TYR A 167 -28.96 2.66 -0.61
C TYR A 167 -29.14 1.47 0.36
N GLU A 168 -28.08 1.04 1.04
CA GLU A 168 -28.10 0.04 2.11
C GLU A 168 -29.11 0.35 3.24
N PRO A 169 -29.30 1.61 3.67
CA PRO A 169 -30.26 1.93 4.73
C PRO A 169 -31.72 1.65 4.35
N GLU A 170 -32.06 1.68 3.05
CA GLU A 170 -33.44 1.56 2.54
C GLU A 170 -33.82 0.11 2.19
N THR A 171 -32.84 -0.76 1.96
CA THR A 171 -33.06 -2.11 1.39
C THR A 171 -33.15 -3.23 2.44
N GLY A 172 -33.02 -2.93 3.74
CA GLY A 172 -33.20 -3.91 4.82
C GLY A 172 -32.10 -4.96 4.98
N PHE A 173 -31.05 -4.93 4.15
CA PHE A 173 -29.89 -5.83 4.18
C PHE A 173 -28.93 -5.58 5.37
N SER A 174 -29.34 -4.73 6.31
CA SER A 174 -28.53 -4.18 7.41
C SER A 174 -27.92 -5.18 8.38
N ASN A 175 -28.43 -6.42 8.40
CA ASN A 175 -27.98 -7.50 9.28
C ASN A 175 -26.77 -8.27 8.73
N LEU A 176 -26.42 -8.10 7.44
CA LEU A 176 -25.34 -8.84 6.79
C LEU A 176 -23.98 -8.14 6.90
N ILE A 177 -23.96 -6.81 7.03
CA ILE A 177 -22.72 -6.05 7.18
C ILE A 177 -22.36 -6.00 8.67
N PRO A 178 -21.21 -6.57 9.09
CA PRO A 178 -20.79 -6.51 10.48
C PRO A 178 -20.73 -5.06 10.96
N ILE A 179 -21.19 -4.79 12.18
CA ILE A 179 -21.18 -3.45 12.81
C ILE A 179 -19.82 -2.76 12.64
N ARG A 180 -18.72 -3.53 12.76
CA ARG A 180 -17.35 -3.05 12.57
C ARG A 180 -17.09 -2.43 11.19
N VAL A 181 -17.68 -2.97 10.13
CA VAL A 181 -17.54 -2.45 8.75
C VAL A 181 -18.32 -1.15 8.61
N LYS A 182 -19.53 -1.05 9.18
CA LYS A 182 -20.31 0.20 9.17
C LYS A 182 -19.58 1.33 9.90
N THR A 183 -19.02 1.03 11.08
CA THR A 183 -18.21 2.00 11.84
C THR A 183 -16.97 2.42 11.05
N PHE A 184 -16.26 1.48 10.42
CA PHE A 184 -15.12 1.81 9.57
C PHE A 184 -15.49 2.71 8.39
N LEU A 185 -16.57 2.42 7.67
CA LEU A 185 -17.02 3.22 6.52
C LEU A 185 -17.45 4.62 6.96
N SER A 186 -18.16 4.75 8.08
CA SER A 186 -18.59 6.06 8.59
C SER A 186 -17.40 6.90 9.05
N GLU A 187 -16.42 6.30 9.73
CA GLU A 187 -15.20 7.01 10.16
C GLU A 187 -14.32 7.38 8.97
N THR A 188 -14.24 6.52 7.95
CA THR A 188 -13.50 6.77 6.71
C THR A 188 -14.12 7.86 5.88
N THR A 189 -15.44 7.85 5.69
CA THR A 189 -16.15 8.95 5.02
C THR A 189 -16.02 10.26 5.79
N LYS A 190 -16.04 10.23 7.13
CA LYS A 190 -15.78 11.41 7.97
C LYS A 190 -14.33 11.91 7.86
N GLY A 191 -13.35 11.02 7.81
CA GLY A 191 -11.94 11.39 7.57
C GLY A 191 -11.74 12.01 6.20
N LEU A 192 -12.31 11.39 5.15
CA LEU A 192 -12.30 11.88 3.78
C LEU A 192 -13.03 13.23 3.62
N SER A 193 -14.13 13.46 4.34
CA SER A 193 -14.85 14.73 4.26
C SER A 193 -14.00 15.88 4.79
N LYS A 194 -13.22 15.67 5.86
CA LYS A 194 -12.22 16.66 6.34
C LYS A 194 -11.14 16.97 5.29
N LEU A 195 -10.83 16.03 4.39
CA LEU A 195 -9.89 16.27 3.28
C LEU A 195 -10.44 17.23 2.23
N LYS A 196 -11.77 17.30 2.08
CA LYS A 196 -12.43 18.21 1.13
C LYS A 196 -12.15 19.68 1.44
N ASP A 197 -11.95 20.01 2.71
CA ASP A 197 -11.64 21.37 3.15
C ASP A 197 -10.14 21.69 3.03
N ARG A 198 -9.28 20.68 2.86
CA ARG A 198 -7.82 20.79 2.69
C ARG A 198 -7.32 20.40 1.30
N LYS A 199 -8.14 20.63 0.26
CA LYS A 199 -7.85 20.26 -1.14
C LYS A 199 -6.45 20.63 -1.61
N LYS A 200 -5.96 21.83 -1.31
CA LYS A 200 -4.62 22.29 -1.74
C LYS A 200 -3.50 21.40 -1.20
N GLU A 201 -3.63 20.97 0.05
CA GLU A 201 -2.63 20.12 0.68
C GLU A 201 -2.70 18.68 0.19
N VAL A 202 -3.91 18.15 0.00
CA VAL A 202 -4.10 16.83 -0.59
C VAL A 202 -3.53 16.80 -2.01
N LEU A 203 -3.78 17.85 -2.81
CA LEU A 203 -3.24 17.97 -4.17
C LEU A 203 -1.71 18.05 -4.15
N PHE A 204 -1.13 18.80 -3.20
CA PHE A 204 0.32 18.86 -3.01
C PHE A 204 0.91 17.51 -2.62
N LEU A 205 0.27 16.76 -1.71
CA LEU A 205 0.69 15.43 -1.32
C LEU A 205 0.61 14.44 -2.49
N LEU A 206 -0.47 14.49 -3.26
CA LEU A 206 -0.63 13.69 -4.47
C LEU A 206 0.48 14.02 -5.48
N PHE A 207 0.74 15.30 -5.76
CA PHE A 207 1.82 15.73 -6.63
C PHE A 207 3.18 15.17 -6.16
N LEU A 208 3.49 15.29 -4.87
CA LEU A 208 4.73 14.79 -4.29
C LEU A 208 4.88 13.27 -4.46
N THR A 209 3.79 12.51 -4.24
CA THR A 209 3.80 11.05 -4.45
C THR A 209 3.93 10.65 -5.92
N HIS A 210 3.39 11.44 -6.87
CA HIS A 210 3.54 11.18 -8.30
C HIS A 210 4.96 11.45 -8.79
N ILE A 211 5.59 12.53 -8.32
CA ILE A 211 7.01 12.79 -8.57
C ILE A 211 7.87 11.65 -8.03
N ALA A 212 7.61 11.20 -6.80
CA ALA A 212 8.34 10.08 -6.20
C ALA A 212 8.26 8.82 -7.06
N ALA A 213 7.05 8.49 -7.52
CA ALA A 213 6.81 7.33 -8.36
C ALA A 213 7.48 7.46 -9.74
N LEU A 214 7.45 8.64 -10.36
CA LEU A 214 8.11 8.91 -11.64
C LEU A 214 9.64 8.81 -11.51
N LEU A 215 10.23 9.39 -10.46
CA LEU A 215 11.67 9.29 -10.20
C LEU A 215 12.13 7.85 -10.04
N LEU A 216 11.31 6.99 -9.42
CA LEU A 216 11.59 5.57 -9.30
C LEU A 216 11.57 4.86 -10.66
N HIS A 217 10.64 5.23 -11.56
CA HIS A 217 10.46 4.57 -12.86
C HIS A 217 11.43 5.04 -13.95
N LEU A 218 11.79 6.34 -13.97
CA LEU A 218 12.71 6.91 -14.98
C LEU A 218 14.12 6.28 -14.94
N ARG A 219 14.46 5.55 -13.88
CA ARG A 219 15.72 4.80 -13.78
C ARG A 219 15.68 3.42 -14.43
N ILE A 220 14.51 2.77 -14.49
CA ILE A 220 14.39 1.42 -15.06
C ILE A 220 14.63 1.46 -16.58
N SER A 221 14.22 2.53 -17.27
CA SER A 221 14.37 2.67 -18.73
C SER A 221 15.78 3.09 -19.19
N SER A 222 16.66 3.54 -18.29
CA SER A 222 18.05 3.95 -18.63
C SER A 222 19.07 2.83 -18.42
N ILE A 223 18.66 1.68 -17.89
CA ILE A 223 19.51 0.49 -17.79
C ILE A 223 19.47 -0.21 -19.16
N ARG A 224 20.52 -0.04 -19.97
CA ARG A 224 20.67 -0.77 -21.24
C ARG A 224 20.57 -2.28 -20.99
N PRO A 225 19.92 -3.06 -21.87
CA PRO A 225 19.91 -4.50 -21.77
C PRO A 225 21.35 -5.04 -21.80
N TRP A 226 21.66 -5.90 -20.82
CA TRP A 226 22.98 -6.50 -20.61
C TRP A 226 23.50 -7.30 -21.82
N SER A 227 22.64 -7.62 -22.80
CA SER A 227 22.98 -8.38 -24.00
C SER A 227 23.82 -7.60 -25.04
N GLN A 228 24.05 -6.30 -24.88
CA GLN A 228 24.79 -5.48 -25.86
C GLN A 228 26.21 -5.07 -25.43
N THR A 229 26.79 -5.70 -24.40
CA THR A 229 28.18 -5.40 -23.94
C THR A 229 29.17 -6.53 -24.12
N ARG A 230 28.83 -7.56 -24.91
CA ARG A 230 29.76 -8.59 -25.37
C ARG A 230 29.81 -8.63 -26.90
N THR A 231 30.50 -7.66 -27.49
CA THR A 231 31.13 -7.73 -28.81
C THR A 231 32.40 -6.91 -28.76
#